data_AF-A0AAE0CWT7-F1
#
_entry.id   AF-A0AAE0CWT7-F1
#
_cell.length_a   1.000
_cell.length_b   1.000
_cell.length_c   1.000
_cell.angle_alpha   90.00
_cell.angle_beta   90.00
_cell.angle_gamma   90.00
#
_symmetry.space_group_name_H-M   'P 1'
#
loop_
_entity.id
_entity.type
_entity.pdbx_description
1 polymer ?
#
loop_
_entity_poly.entity_id
_entity_poly.type
_entity_poly.pdbx_seq_one_letter_code
_entity_poly.pdbx_strand_id
1 'polypeptide(L)'
;MAAALPNVSADLIWEVVRSQNAYLVNRNDAGGLQLSRDPLNLVNKHSRKYAGFVNDKAIGVVPNEKGGVKVISKNQKNANKPAQGSTEVTYGGNKSARKTYKAVALQAANGGYRADLREAAVQRVSAIRRAQKPVKPEAAEKKPRGVKAKKAAEKTEA
;
A
#
# COMPACT_ATOMS: atom_id res chain seq x y z
N MET A 1 -17.03 20.58 24.02
CA MET A 1 -17.33 20.77 22.58
C MET A 1 -18.05 19.52 22.11
N ALA A 2 -19.36 19.59 21.86
CA ALA A 2 -20.12 18.44 21.38
C ALA A 2 -19.52 17.95 20.05
N ALA A 3 -19.21 16.66 19.95
CA ALA A 3 -18.72 16.07 18.71
C ALA A 3 -19.83 16.19 17.66
N ALA A 4 -19.65 17.04 16.65
CA ALA A 4 -20.53 17.08 15.49
C ALA A 4 -20.35 15.76 14.72
N LEU A 5 -21.23 14.81 15.00
CA LEU A 5 -21.33 13.58 14.23
C LEU A 5 -21.91 13.94 12.85
N PRO A 6 -21.37 13.39 11.75
CA PRO A 6 -21.97 13.57 10.44
C PRO A 6 -23.40 13.03 10.45
N ASN A 7 -24.30 13.66 9.70
CA ASN A 7 -25.71 13.24 9.57
C ASN A 7 -25.86 11.79 9.07
N VAL A 8 -24.81 11.22 8.47
CA VAL A 8 -24.74 9.84 7.98
C VAL A 8 -23.54 9.15 8.62
N SER A 9 -23.80 8.02 9.30
CA SER A 9 -22.74 7.23 9.92
C SER A 9 -21.99 6.38 8.89
N ALA A 10 -20.68 6.18 9.10
CA ALA A 10 -19.87 5.30 8.26
C ALA A 10 -20.36 3.84 8.27
N ASP A 11 -21.01 3.40 9.36
CA ASP A 11 -21.57 2.04 9.44
C ASP A 11 -22.81 1.88 8.57
N LEU A 12 -23.68 2.89 8.53
CA LEU A 12 -24.82 2.90 7.60
C LEU A 12 -24.34 2.86 6.15
N ILE A 13 -23.34 3.69 5.80
CA ILE A 13 -22.77 3.69 4.46
C ILE A 13 -22.23 2.30 4.12
N TRP A 14 -21.53 1.65 5.05
CA TRP A 14 -21.01 0.29 4.84
C TRP A 14 -22.12 -0.71 4.56
N GLU A 15 -23.20 -0.73 5.35
CA GLU A 15 -24.29 -1.67 5.14
C GLU A 15 -24.97 -1.50 3.78
N VAL A 16 -25.02 -0.28 3.25
CA VAL A 16 -25.54 -0.01 1.90
C VAL A 16 -24.58 -0.49 0.81
N VAL A 17 -23.26 -0.25 0.96
CA VAL A 17 -22.28 -0.44 -0.13
C VAL A 17 -21.49 -1.76 -0.04
N ARG A 18 -21.64 -2.54 1.03
CA ARG A 18 -20.90 -3.79 1.27
C ARG A 18 -21.16 -4.86 0.20
N SER A 19 -22.37 -4.92 -0.35
CA SER A 19 -22.77 -5.92 -1.34
C SER A 19 -22.33 -5.51 -2.75
N GLN A 20 -22.41 -4.22 -3.06
CA GLN A 20 -22.14 -3.69 -4.39
C GLN A 20 -21.52 -2.29 -4.30
N ASN A 21 -20.29 -2.16 -4.79
CA ASN A 21 -19.61 -0.88 -4.99
C ASN A 21 -18.59 -1.00 -6.13
N ALA A 22 -18.17 0.13 -6.69
CA ALA A 22 -17.26 0.17 -7.84
C ALA A 22 -15.84 -0.37 -7.54
N TYR A 23 -15.46 -0.46 -6.27
CA TYR A 23 -14.16 -0.98 -5.85
C TYR A 23 -14.16 -2.49 -5.57
N LEU A 24 -15.34 -3.11 -5.48
CA LEU A 24 -15.50 -4.51 -5.15
C LEU A 24 -15.06 -5.38 -6.32
N VAL A 25 -14.17 -6.34 -6.03
CA VAL A 25 -13.75 -7.36 -6.98
C VAL A 25 -14.05 -8.71 -6.35
N ASN A 26 -15.15 -9.30 -6.78
CA ASN A 26 -15.52 -10.66 -6.40
C ASN A 26 -14.82 -11.64 -7.33
N ARG A 27 -14.08 -12.59 -6.76
CA ARG A 27 -13.49 -13.71 -7.49
C ARG A 27 -14.14 -15.00 -7.04
N ASN A 28 -14.53 -15.82 -8.00
CA ASN A 28 -15.06 -17.16 -7.73
C ASN A 28 -13.93 -18.16 -7.41
N ASP A 29 -12.68 -17.78 -7.70
CA ASP A 29 -11.49 -18.57 -7.38
C ASP A 29 -11.16 -18.53 -5.87
N ALA A 30 -10.45 -19.55 -5.39
CA ALA A 30 -9.90 -19.61 -4.03
C ALA A 30 -10.92 -19.38 -2.90
N GLY A 31 -12.13 -19.93 -3.04
CA GLY A 31 -13.15 -19.95 -1.98
C GLY A 31 -14.01 -18.68 -1.88
N GLY A 32 -14.23 -17.95 -2.99
CA GLY A 32 -15.09 -16.77 -3.00
C GLY A 32 -14.40 -15.51 -2.46
N LEU A 33 -13.12 -15.33 -2.77
CA LEU A 33 -12.31 -14.23 -2.26
C LEU A 33 -12.84 -12.87 -2.71
N GLN A 34 -13.20 -12.02 -1.74
CA GLN A 34 -13.62 -10.63 -1.97
C GLN A 34 -12.45 -9.66 -1.78
N LEU A 35 -12.05 -9.02 -2.88
CA LEU A 35 -10.97 -8.04 -2.92
C LEU A 35 -11.53 -6.64 -3.14
N SER A 36 -10.71 -5.64 -2.84
CA SER A 36 -11.04 -4.23 -3.05
C SER A 36 -9.92 -3.52 -3.80
N ARG A 37 -10.30 -2.70 -4.78
CA ARG A 37 -9.42 -1.81 -5.55
C ARG A 37 -9.36 -0.38 -4.99
N ASP A 38 -9.91 -0.14 -3.81
CA ASP A 38 -9.91 1.18 -3.18
C ASP A 38 -8.46 1.69 -2.98
N PRO A 39 -8.10 2.88 -3.50
CA PRO A 39 -6.77 3.46 -3.31
C PRO A 39 -6.42 3.72 -1.82
N LEU A 40 -7.43 3.82 -0.95
CA LEU A 40 -7.29 4.01 0.49
C LEU A 40 -7.32 2.71 1.30
N ASN A 41 -7.19 1.55 0.63
CA ASN A 41 -7.12 0.23 1.25
C ASN A 41 -5.68 -0.31 1.23
N LEU A 42 -5.12 -0.56 2.42
CA LEU A 42 -3.73 -1.00 2.57
C LEU A 42 -3.51 -2.49 2.23
N VAL A 43 -4.53 -3.32 2.43
CA VAL A 43 -4.44 -4.80 2.34
C VAL A 43 -5.18 -5.34 1.12
N ASN A 44 -5.89 -4.49 0.38
CA ASN A 44 -6.75 -4.85 -0.77
C ASN A 44 -7.87 -5.85 -0.43
N LYS A 45 -8.23 -6.00 0.85
CA LYS A 45 -9.33 -6.88 1.31
C LYS A 45 -10.62 -6.09 1.37
N HIS A 46 -11.72 -6.66 0.89
CA HIS A 46 -13.04 -6.05 1.09
C HIS A 46 -13.50 -6.27 2.54
N SER A 47 -13.34 -5.25 3.38
CA SER A 47 -13.70 -5.30 4.80
C SER A 47 -13.90 -3.89 5.35
N ARG A 48 -14.86 -3.74 6.28
CA ARG A 48 -15.21 -2.49 6.95
C ARG A 48 -13.99 -1.74 7.50
N LYS A 49 -13.02 -2.47 8.07
CA LYS A 49 -11.80 -1.90 8.66
C LYS A 49 -10.93 -1.17 7.62
N TYR A 50 -10.82 -1.74 6.42
CA TYR A 50 -9.92 -1.25 5.37
C TYR A 50 -10.62 -0.46 4.26
N ALA A 51 -11.96 -0.38 4.28
CA ALA A 51 -12.74 0.44 3.35
C ALA A 51 -12.51 1.94 3.61
N GLY A 52 -11.52 2.51 2.93
CA GLY A 52 -11.12 3.90 3.11
C GLY A 52 -12.12 4.87 2.50
N PHE A 53 -12.86 4.45 1.45
CA PHE A 53 -13.94 5.25 0.88
C PHE A 53 -15.09 5.51 1.88
N VAL A 54 -15.38 4.55 2.77
CA VAL A 54 -16.43 4.66 3.80
C VAL A 54 -15.95 5.35 5.09
N ASN A 55 -14.72 5.06 5.53
CA ASN A 55 -14.21 5.62 6.78
C ASN A 55 -13.89 7.12 6.68
N ASP A 56 -14.15 7.85 7.76
CA ASP A 56 -13.77 9.27 7.89
C ASP A 56 -12.25 9.46 7.90
N LYS A 57 -11.55 8.56 8.60
CA LYS A 57 -10.09 8.48 8.63
C LYS A 57 -9.62 7.28 7.81
N ALA A 58 -8.74 7.51 6.85
CA ALA A 58 -8.22 6.47 5.99
C ALA A 58 -6.82 6.80 5.52
N ILE A 59 -6.03 5.76 5.25
CA ILE A 59 -4.65 5.86 4.77
C ILE A 59 -4.48 4.93 3.58
N GLY A 60 -4.15 5.51 2.44
CA GLY A 60 -3.74 4.82 1.23
C GLY A 60 -2.24 4.90 1.03
N VAL A 61 -1.66 3.88 0.40
CA VAL A 61 -0.25 3.85 0.03
C VAL A 61 -0.13 3.36 -1.40
N VAL A 62 0.35 4.24 -2.28
CA VAL A 62 0.41 4.06 -3.73
C VAL A 62 1.85 4.22 -4.22
N PRO A 63 2.31 3.47 -5.23
CA PRO A 63 3.61 3.71 -5.86
C PRO A 63 3.68 5.12 -6.46
N ASN A 64 4.85 5.74 -6.35
CA ASN A 64 5.15 6.99 -7.05
C ASN A 64 5.80 6.72 -8.42
N GLU A 65 5.51 7.53 -9.43
CA GLU A 65 6.00 7.37 -10.82
C GLU A 65 7.53 7.41 -10.91
N LYS A 66 8.16 8.34 -10.17
CA LYS A 66 9.63 8.51 -10.14
C LYS A 66 10.31 7.59 -9.11
N GLY A 67 9.65 6.49 -8.74
CA GLY A 67 10.07 5.60 -7.66
C GLY A 67 9.77 6.16 -6.27
N GLY A 68 9.70 5.25 -5.28
CA GLY A 68 9.26 5.57 -3.93
C GLY A 68 7.75 5.44 -3.75
N VAL A 69 7.21 6.10 -2.73
CA VAL A 69 5.85 5.84 -2.25
C VAL A 69 5.11 7.13 -1.96
N LYS A 70 3.85 7.21 -2.41
CA LYS A 70 2.90 8.26 -2.07
C LYS A 70 1.95 7.75 -0.99
N VAL A 71 1.85 8.47 0.13
CA VAL A 71 0.91 8.19 1.21
C VAL A 71 -0.23 9.19 1.11
N ILE A 72 -1.46 8.68 1.02
CA ILE A 72 -2.69 9.47 0.92
C ILE A 72 -3.43 9.34 2.25
N SER A 73 -3.79 10.46 2.87
CA SER A 73 -4.58 10.47 4.11
C SER A 73 -5.81 11.35 3.99
N LYS A 74 -6.95 10.89 4.51
CA LYS A 74 -8.18 11.70 4.57
C LYS A 74 -8.09 12.78 5.65
N ASN A 75 -8.52 13.99 5.31
CA ASN A 75 -8.62 15.11 6.23
C ASN A 75 -10.05 15.25 6.75
N GLN A 76 -10.25 14.91 8.02
CA GLN A 76 -11.56 14.96 8.68
C GLN A 76 -12.18 16.37 8.69
N LYS A 77 -11.36 17.43 8.75
CA LYS A 77 -11.86 18.82 8.78
C LYS A 77 -12.52 19.24 7.47
N ASN A 78 -12.11 18.64 6.36
CA ASN A 78 -12.54 18.97 5.01
C ASN A 78 -13.36 17.84 4.37
N ALA A 79 -14.06 17.02 5.18
CA ALA A 79 -14.81 15.88 4.68
C ALA A 79 -15.85 16.26 3.59
N ASN A 80 -16.48 17.43 3.73
CA ASN A 80 -17.48 17.94 2.78
C ASN A 80 -16.87 18.55 1.51
N LYS A 81 -15.54 18.66 1.41
CA LYS A 81 -14.82 19.28 0.31
C LYS A 81 -13.97 18.23 -0.40
N PRO A 82 -14.48 17.52 -1.41
CA PRO A 82 -13.78 16.37 -2.01
C PRO A 82 -12.38 16.73 -2.54
N ALA A 83 -12.21 17.91 -3.14
CA ALA A 83 -10.90 18.38 -3.64
C ALA A 83 -9.87 18.63 -2.53
N GLN A 84 -10.29 18.94 -1.31
CA GLN A 84 -9.42 19.23 -0.15
C GLN A 84 -9.49 18.14 0.94
N GLY A 85 -10.28 17.09 0.70
CA GLY A 85 -10.58 16.02 1.64
C GLY A 85 -9.47 14.98 1.74
N SER A 86 -8.51 14.99 0.81
CA SER A 86 -7.33 14.15 0.83
C SER A 86 -6.05 14.97 0.88
N THR A 87 -5.07 14.46 1.62
CA THR A 87 -3.72 15.01 1.73
C THR A 87 -2.74 13.97 1.21
N GLU A 88 -1.81 14.39 0.35
CA GLU A 88 -0.81 13.51 -0.23
C GLU A 88 0.58 13.88 0.28
N VAL A 89 1.33 12.87 0.72
CA VAL A 89 2.74 13.03 1.11
C VAL A 89 3.57 12.06 0.29
N THR A 90 4.50 12.61 -0.50
CA THR A 90 5.37 11.81 -1.37
C THR A 90 6.73 11.58 -0.73
N TYR A 91 7.13 10.31 -0.68
CA TYR A 91 8.46 9.88 -0.26
C TYR A 91 9.23 9.35 -1.47
N GLY A 92 10.20 10.12 -1.95
CA GLY A 92 10.99 9.76 -3.13
C GLY A 92 11.82 8.48 -2.96
N GLY A 93 12.13 7.80 -4.07
CA GLY A 93 12.87 6.54 -4.10
C GLY A 93 14.25 6.60 -3.43
N ASN A 94 14.95 7.73 -3.57
CA ASN A 94 16.28 7.97 -3.01
C ASN A 94 16.29 8.15 -1.49
N LYS A 95 15.13 8.33 -0.86
CA LYS A 95 15.04 8.47 0.60
C LYS A 95 15.31 7.12 1.27
N SER A 96 16.06 7.14 2.38
CA SER A 96 16.34 5.95 3.18
C SER A 96 15.07 5.21 3.56
N ALA A 97 15.06 3.89 3.32
CA ALA A 97 13.94 3.00 3.63
C ALA A 97 13.44 3.16 5.07
N ARG A 98 14.39 3.19 6.02
CA ARG A 98 14.11 3.31 7.46
C ARG A 98 13.41 4.63 7.78
N LYS A 99 13.85 5.74 7.17
CA LYS A 99 13.23 7.06 7.35
C LYS A 99 11.80 7.06 6.78
N THR A 100 11.58 6.43 5.64
CA THR A 100 10.23 6.31 5.03
C THR A 100 9.31 5.46 5.89
N TYR A 101 9.75 4.29 6.39
CA TYR A 101 8.94 3.44 7.26
C TYR A 101 8.57 4.13 8.57
N LYS A 102 9.54 4.80 9.21
CA LYS A 102 9.28 5.60 10.42
C LYS A 102 8.27 6.71 10.14
N ALA A 103 8.43 7.43 9.03
CA ALA A 103 7.53 8.53 8.67
C ALA A 103 6.09 8.03 8.42
N VAL A 104 5.91 6.93 7.68
CA VAL A 104 4.58 6.34 7.44
C VAL A 104 3.96 5.83 8.75
N ALA A 105 4.75 5.16 9.60
CA ALA A 105 4.27 4.68 10.89
C ALA A 105 3.80 5.81 11.81
N LEU A 106 4.53 6.94 11.80
CA LEU A 106 4.13 8.15 12.51
C LEU A 106 2.90 8.77 11.86
N GLN A 107 2.83 8.89 10.54
CA GLN A 107 1.66 9.44 9.85
C GLN A 107 0.38 8.64 10.15
N ALA A 108 0.49 7.32 10.37
CA ALA A 108 -0.65 6.48 10.76
C ALA A 108 -1.07 6.62 12.22
N ALA A 109 -0.12 6.69 13.15
CA ALA A 109 -0.40 6.61 14.59
C ALA A 109 -0.35 7.96 15.32
N ASN A 110 0.30 8.97 14.76
CA ASN A 110 0.51 10.25 15.44
C ASN A 110 -0.82 10.96 15.70
N GLY A 111 -0.92 11.65 16.84
CA GLY A 111 -2.13 12.37 17.25
C GLY A 111 -3.39 11.50 17.37
N GLY A 112 -3.25 10.17 17.53
CA GLY A 112 -4.40 9.26 17.63
C GLY A 112 -5.20 9.11 16.34
N TYR A 113 -4.55 9.20 15.17
CA TYR A 113 -5.24 9.11 13.89
C TYR A 113 -5.84 7.72 13.62
N ARG A 114 -5.02 6.71 13.26
CA ARG A 114 -5.40 5.30 13.04
C ARG A 114 -4.25 4.35 13.36
N ALA A 115 -3.96 4.19 14.65
CA ALA A 115 -2.88 3.32 15.12
C ALA A 115 -3.07 1.84 14.72
N ASP A 116 -4.32 1.40 14.53
CA ASP A 116 -4.70 0.07 14.06
C ASP A 116 -4.18 -0.27 12.64
N LEU A 117 -3.96 0.75 11.81
CA LEU A 117 -3.46 0.60 10.44
C LEU A 117 -1.95 0.73 10.32
N ARG A 118 -1.24 1.08 11.40
CA ARG A 118 0.20 1.36 11.39
C ARG A 118 1.00 0.21 10.79
N GLU A 119 0.73 -1.00 11.24
CA GLU A 119 1.45 -2.19 10.78
C GLU A 119 1.20 -2.45 9.29
N ALA A 120 -0.07 -2.49 8.88
CA ALA A 120 -0.47 -2.69 7.49
C ALA A 120 0.13 -1.62 6.56
N ALA A 121 0.23 -0.37 7.02
CA ALA A 121 0.81 0.72 6.26
C ALA A 121 2.30 0.50 6.01
N VAL A 122 3.07 0.14 7.05
CA VAL A 122 4.50 -0.17 6.91
C VAL A 122 4.73 -1.39 6.01
N GLN A 123 3.92 -2.44 6.16
CA GLN A 123 3.99 -3.63 5.29
C GLN A 123 3.74 -3.27 3.83
N ARG A 124 2.72 -2.46 3.54
CA ARG A 124 2.38 -2.02 2.17
C ARG A 124 3.50 -1.18 1.56
N VAL A 125 4.08 -0.24 2.31
CA VAL A 125 5.25 0.55 1.85
C VAL A 125 6.43 -0.37 1.53
N SER A 126 6.72 -1.36 2.39
CA SER A 126 7.80 -2.32 2.14
C SER A 126 7.54 -3.16 0.89
N ALA A 127 6.30 -3.59 0.67
CA ALA A 127 5.92 -4.36 -0.51
C ALA A 127 6.11 -3.55 -1.80
N ILE A 128 5.66 -2.29 -1.82
CA ILE A 128 5.82 -1.39 -2.98
C ILE A 128 7.31 -1.15 -3.26
N ARG A 129 8.11 -0.82 -2.23
CA ARG A 129 9.55 -0.61 -2.42
C ARG A 129 10.29 -1.87 -2.86
N ARG A 130 9.78 -3.07 -2.52
CA ARG A 130 10.32 -4.33 -3.03
C ARG A 130 9.96 -4.52 -4.51
N ALA A 131 8.71 -4.26 -4.88
CA ALA A 131 8.23 -4.38 -6.26
C ALA A 131 8.92 -3.39 -7.23
N GLN A 132 9.35 -2.24 -6.72
CA GLN A 132 10.08 -1.23 -7.51
C GLN A 132 11.56 -1.55 -7.72
N LYS A 133 12.11 -2.56 -7.05
CA LYS A 133 13.51 -2.96 -7.30
C LYS A 133 13.59 -3.67 -8.64
N PRO A 134 14.68 -3.47 -9.40
CA PRO A 134 14.90 -4.25 -10.61
C PRO A 134 14.87 -5.74 -10.24
N VAL A 135 14.11 -6.51 -11.01
CA VAL A 135 14.14 -7.97 -10.92
C VAL A 135 15.58 -8.37 -11.20
N LYS A 136 16.22 -9.07 -10.25
CA LYS A 136 17.54 -9.65 -10.53
C LYS A 136 17.36 -10.51 -11.78
N PRO A 137 18.12 -10.29 -12.87
CA PRO A 137 18.11 -11.25 -13.96
C PRO A 137 18.39 -12.62 -13.35
N GLU A 138 17.62 -13.63 -13.76
CA GLU A 138 17.88 -15.02 -13.41
C GLU A 138 19.37 -15.25 -13.53
N ALA A 139 19.97 -15.72 -12.44
CA ALA A 139 21.40 -15.64 -12.17
C ALA A 139 22.19 -15.76 -13.46
N ALA A 140 22.75 -14.64 -13.95
CA ALA A 140 23.72 -14.67 -15.04
C ALA A 140 24.65 -15.83 -14.74
N GLU A 141 24.70 -16.80 -15.66
CA GLU A 141 25.34 -18.10 -15.47
C GLU A 141 26.59 -17.92 -14.61
N LYS A 142 26.67 -18.64 -13.49
CA LYS A 142 27.74 -18.48 -12.51
C LYS A 142 29.07 -18.62 -13.25
N LYS A 143 29.68 -17.49 -13.61
CA LYS A 143 30.95 -17.50 -14.35
C LYS A 143 31.93 -18.37 -13.56
N PRO A 144 32.55 -19.38 -14.18
CA PRO A 144 33.43 -20.29 -13.48
C PRO A 144 34.52 -19.48 -12.78
N ARG A 145 34.55 -19.56 -11.45
CA ARG A 145 35.53 -18.87 -10.62
C ARG A 145 36.80 -19.70 -10.56
N GLY A 146 37.92 -19.07 -10.87
CA GLY A 146 39.26 -19.66 -10.79
C GLY A 146 39.79 -20.16 -12.14
N VAL A 147 41.11 -20.11 -12.29
CA VAL A 147 41.83 -20.45 -13.53
C VAL A 147 41.58 -21.91 -13.95
N LYS A 148 41.43 -22.83 -12.97
CA LYS A 148 41.12 -24.25 -13.23
C LYS A 148 39.71 -24.48 -13.79
N ALA A 149 38.72 -23.74 -13.29
CA ALA A 149 37.33 -23.86 -13.75
C ALA A 149 37.13 -23.27 -15.15
N LYS A 150 37.89 -22.21 -15.50
CA LYS A 150 37.91 -21.64 -16.86
C LYS A 150 38.52 -22.63 -17.87
N LYS A 151 39.66 -23.25 -17.54
CA LYS A 151 40.29 -24.27 -18.39
C LYS A 151 39.46 -25.55 -18.54
N ALA A 152 38.61 -25.87 -17.57
CA ALA A 152 37.70 -27.01 -17.67
C ALA A 152 36.53 -26.73 -18.62
N ALA A 153 35.98 -25.51 -18.59
CA ALA A 153 34.93 -25.08 -19.52
C ALA A 153 35.43 -25.03 -20.99
N GLU A 154 36.62 -24.49 -21.22
CA GLU A 154 37.26 -24.44 -22.56
C GLU A 154 37.53 -25.84 -23.16
N LYS A 155 37.69 -26.87 -22.32
CA LYS A 155 37.91 -28.25 -22.79
C LYS A 155 36.63 -29.02 -23.08
N THR A 156 35.48 -28.57 -22.56
CA THR A 156 34.16 -29.16 -22.82
C THR A 156 33.47 -28.56 -24.05
N GLU A 157 33.97 -27.43 -24.56
CA GLU A 157 33.45 -26.76 -25.77
C GLU A 157 34.25 -27.11 -27.05
N ALA A 158 35.30 -27.93 -26.95
CA ALA A 158 36.11 -28.45 -28.07
C ALA A 158 35.86 -29.96 -28.23
#